data_AF-A0A7V8Z0Q4-F1
#
_entry.id   AF-A0A7V8Z0Q4-F1
#
_cell.length_a   1.000
_cell.length_b   1.000
_cell.length_c   1.000
_cell.angle_alpha   90.00
_cell.angle_beta   90.00
_cell.angle_gamma   90.00
#
_symmetry.space_group_name_H-M   'P 1'
#
loop_
_entity.id
_entity.type
_entity.pdbx_description
1 polymer ?
#
loop_
_entity_poly.entity_id
_entity_poly.type
_entity_poly.pdbx_seq_one_letter_code
_entity_poly.pdbx_strand_id
1 'polypeptide(L)'
;MADIFEDRLKQAFNFETMAVIARRLGIPHATVRNYFRGRMPAPDVLIKIANETNVSLNWLLIGSGEMFVNDAHKADLGKLIDQRIEAIVIEKLGAWRTETVQDLGAVDLKPEFDIERVIKKYDDPQRAMSDWFRHEGRDYPQDYGVVFFRGWETFTIEEKLDAVRDAKKVLDRTLKKK
;
A
#
# COMPACT_ATOMS: atom_id res chain seq x y z
N MET A 1 -33.43 49.14 7.17
CA MET A 1 -32.89 47.96 7.87
C MET A 1 -32.68 46.90 6.80
N ALA A 2 -31.45 46.44 6.59
CA ALA A 2 -31.21 45.31 5.69
C ALA A 2 -32.05 44.13 6.19
N ASP A 3 -32.79 43.48 5.28
CA ASP A 3 -33.59 42.33 5.64
C ASP A 3 -32.65 41.18 6.00
N ILE A 4 -32.78 40.66 7.21
CA ILE A 4 -31.94 39.60 7.76
C ILE A 4 -31.99 38.36 6.84
N PHE A 5 -33.10 38.15 6.12
CA PHE A 5 -33.21 37.08 5.12
C PHE A 5 -32.34 37.32 3.87
N GLU A 6 -32.29 38.54 3.34
CA GLU A 6 -31.48 38.87 2.17
C GLU A 6 -29.99 38.62 2.43
N ASP A 7 -29.51 39.01 3.61
CA ASP A 7 -28.10 38.84 3.98
C ASP A 7 -27.74 37.35 4.13
N ARG A 8 -28.63 36.54 4.69
CA ARG A 8 -28.45 35.08 4.75
C ARG A 8 -28.54 34.43 3.38
N LEU A 9 -29.40 34.93 2.49
CA LEU A 9 -29.49 34.47 1.11
C LEU A 9 -28.19 34.78 0.33
N LYS A 10 -27.62 35.98 0.50
CA LYS A 10 -26.29 36.32 -0.06
C LYS A 10 -25.21 35.37 0.45
N GLN A 11 -25.17 35.16 1.76
CA GLN A 11 -24.19 34.26 2.39
C GLN A 11 -24.35 32.82 1.90
N ALA A 12 -25.56 32.30 1.77
CA ALA A 12 -25.83 30.95 1.27
C ALA A 12 -25.26 30.72 -0.14
N PHE A 13 -25.19 31.78 -0.96
CA PHE A 13 -24.64 31.74 -2.31
C PHE A 13 -23.23 32.37 -2.40
N ASN A 14 -22.49 32.52 -1.30
CA ASN A 14 -21.15 33.13 -1.30
C ASN A 14 -21.08 34.48 -2.03
N PHE A 15 -22.09 35.33 -1.85
CA PHE A 15 -22.18 36.67 -2.45
C PHE A 15 -22.17 36.68 -3.99
N GLU A 16 -22.62 35.60 -4.61
CA GLU A 16 -22.78 35.50 -6.06
C GLU A 16 -23.77 36.52 -6.63
N THR A 17 -23.65 36.79 -7.93
CA THR A 17 -24.57 37.69 -8.62
C THR A 17 -25.98 37.10 -8.74
N MET A 18 -27.00 37.95 -8.73
CA MET A 18 -28.40 37.52 -8.86
C MET A 18 -28.67 36.73 -10.14
N ALA A 19 -27.94 37.01 -11.21
CA ALA A 19 -27.99 36.29 -12.48
C ALA A 19 -27.47 34.84 -12.34
N VAL A 20 -26.38 34.65 -11.59
CA VAL A 20 -25.84 33.31 -11.29
C VAL A 20 -26.82 32.55 -10.40
N ILE A 21 -27.35 33.18 -9.36
CA ILE A 21 -28.34 32.57 -8.46
C ILE A 21 -29.59 32.13 -9.23
N ALA A 22 -30.10 32.99 -10.12
CA ALA A 22 -31.26 32.66 -10.97
C ALA A 22 -31.00 31.44 -11.86
N ARG A 23 -29.80 31.35 -12.46
CA ARG A 23 -29.40 30.22 -13.30
C ARG A 23 -29.28 28.93 -12.49
N ARG A 24 -28.61 28.97 -11.33
CA ARG A 24 -28.43 27.81 -10.44
C ARG A 24 -29.77 27.28 -9.93
N LEU A 25 -30.66 28.18 -9.52
CA LEU A 25 -32.00 27.83 -9.07
C LEU A 25 -32.98 27.54 -10.21
N GLY A 26 -32.64 27.80 -11.47
CA GLY A 26 -33.54 27.64 -12.60
C GLY A 26 -34.85 28.43 -12.47
N ILE A 27 -34.78 29.65 -11.93
CA ILE A 27 -35.94 30.55 -11.75
C ILE A 27 -35.71 31.91 -12.44
N PRO A 28 -36.78 32.66 -12.78
CA PRO A 28 -36.61 33.95 -13.43
C PRO A 28 -35.80 34.93 -12.59
N HIS A 29 -34.92 35.71 -13.23
CA HIS A 29 -34.11 36.73 -12.56
C HIS A 29 -34.97 37.76 -11.79
N ALA A 30 -36.16 38.09 -12.31
CA ALA A 30 -37.11 38.96 -11.63
C ALA A 30 -37.58 38.38 -10.28
N THR A 31 -37.69 37.06 -10.18
CA THR A 31 -38.08 36.34 -8.96
C THR A 31 -36.98 36.44 -7.91
N VAL A 32 -35.73 36.15 -8.29
CA VAL A 32 -34.56 36.36 -7.41
C VAL A 32 -34.50 37.81 -6.95
N ARG A 33 -34.70 38.77 -7.87
CA ARG A 33 -34.73 40.19 -7.52
C ARG A 33 -35.78 40.56 -6.49
N ASN A 34 -36.92 39.90 -6.48
CA ASN A 34 -37.92 40.15 -5.44
C ASN A 34 -37.44 39.65 -4.08
N TYR A 35 -36.67 38.55 -4.03
CA TYR A 35 -36.12 38.03 -2.77
C TYR A 35 -35.13 38.99 -2.13
N PHE A 36 -34.26 39.59 -2.96
CA PHE A 36 -33.34 40.66 -2.55
C PHE A 36 -34.04 42.01 -2.29
N ARG A 37 -35.37 42.06 -2.37
CA ARG A 37 -36.19 43.20 -1.98
C ARG A 37 -37.09 42.88 -0.79
N GLY A 38 -36.81 41.78 -0.08
CA GLY A 38 -37.54 41.34 1.11
C GLY A 38 -38.78 40.50 0.85
N ARG A 39 -39.01 40.00 -0.38
CA ARG A 39 -40.07 39.02 -0.64
C ARG A 39 -39.60 37.64 -0.20
N MET A 40 -40.35 36.97 0.67
CA MET A 40 -40.05 35.58 1.02
C MET A 40 -40.29 34.62 -0.15
N PRO A 41 -39.37 33.69 -0.44
CA PRO A 41 -39.61 32.61 -1.40
C PRO A 41 -40.71 31.65 -0.92
N ALA A 42 -41.33 30.96 -1.87
CA ALA A 42 -42.27 29.89 -1.55
C ALA A 42 -41.52 28.65 -1.02
N PRO A 43 -42.19 27.74 -0.27
CA PRO A 43 -41.54 26.59 0.37
C PRO A 43 -40.75 25.69 -0.59
N ASP A 44 -41.26 25.49 -1.80
CA ASP A 44 -40.59 24.74 -2.88
C ASP A 44 -39.26 25.38 -3.29
N VAL A 45 -39.22 26.72 -3.41
CA VAL A 45 -37.99 27.45 -3.72
C VAL A 45 -37.02 27.44 -2.54
N LEU A 46 -37.51 27.51 -1.30
CA LEU A 46 -36.67 27.40 -0.10
C LEU A 46 -35.97 26.04 -0.03
N ILE A 47 -36.71 24.94 -0.28
CA ILE A 47 -36.14 23.59 -0.36
C ILE A 47 -35.10 23.52 -1.49
N LYS A 48 -35.38 24.15 -2.64
CA LYS A 48 -34.43 24.19 -3.75
C LYS A 48 -33.14 24.92 -3.39
N ILE A 49 -33.24 26.05 -2.68
CA ILE A 49 -32.08 26.79 -2.17
C ILE A 49 -31.28 25.90 -1.22
N ALA A 50 -31.94 25.29 -0.23
CA ALA A 50 -31.29 24.42 0.74
C ALA A 50 -30.55 23.25 0.08
N ASN A 51 -31.15 22.61 -0.93
CA ASN A 51 -30.53 21.49 -1.65
C ASN A 51 -29.35 21.94 -2.53
N GLU A 52 -29.42 23.13 -3.14
CA GLU A 52 -28.36 23.65 -4.01
C GLU A 52 -27.13 24.14 -3.22
N THR A 53 -27.33 24.67 -2.01
CA THR A 53 -26.26 25.27 -1.19
C THR A 53 -25.89 24.44 0.04
N ASN A 54 -26.60 23.35 0.29
CA ASN A 54 -26.49 22.51 1.50
C ASN A 54 -26.66 23.30 2.82
N VAL A 55 -27.44 24.38 2.79
CA VAL A 55 -27.71 25.20 3.99
C VAL A 55 -28.95 24.73 4.74
N SER A 56 -28.93 24.87 6.04
CA SER A 56 -30.06 24.61 6.93
C SER A 56 -31.20 25.59 6.65
N LEU A 57 -32.43 25.06 6.47
CA LEU A 57 -33.64 25.88 6.34
C LEU A 57 -33.89 26.73 7.59
N ASN A 58 -33.60 26.19 8.78
CA ASN A 58 -33.73 26.92 10.04
C ASN A 58 -32.78 28.11 10.08
N TRP A 59 -31.52 27.90 9.68
CA TRP A 59 -30.56 29.00 9.60
C TRP A 59 -31.00 30.04 8.56
N LEU A 60 -31.42 29.61 7.36
CA LEU A 60 -31.81 30.50 6.27
C LEU A 60 -33.01 31.40 6.64
N LEU A 61 -34.02 30.84 7.32
CA LEU A 61 -35.27 31.54 7.63
C LEU A 61 -35.23 32.37 8.90
N ILE A 62 -34.65 31.83 9.98
CA ILE A 62 -34.67 32.47 11.30
C ILE A 62 -33.28 32.78 11.87
N GLY A 63 -32.21 32.33 11.21
CA GLY A 63 -30.83 32.64 11.64
C GLY A 63 -30.41 31.84 12.86
N SER A 64 -31.13 30.77 13.16
CA SER A 64 -30.88 29.91 14.31
C SER A 64 -30.28 28.58 13.85
N GLY A 65 -29.34 28.06 14.65
CA GLY A 65 -28.62 26.82 14.36
C GLY A 65 -27.43 27.01 13.41
N GLU A 66 -26.85 25.90 12.99
CA GLU A 66 -25.71 25.88 12.09
C GLU A 66 -26.12 26.20 10.65
N MET A 67 -25.27 26.96 9.94
CA MET A 67 -25.52 27.38 8.55
C MET A 67 -25.60 26.21 7.61
N PHE A 68 -24.63 25.30 7.69
CA PHE A 68 -24.58 24.12 6.85
C PHE A 68 -25.24 22.96 7.58
N VAL A 69 -26.04 22.18 6.86
CA VAL A 69 -26.45 20.88 7.38
C VAL A 69 -25.18 20.05 7.36
N ASN A 70 -24.58 19.86 8.54
CA ASN A 70 -23.52 18.89 8.72
C ASN A 70 -24.06 17.57 8.18
N ASP A 71 -23.49 17.11 7.06
CA ASP A 71 -23.83 15.84 6.44
C ASP A 71 -23.26 14.69 7.29
N ALA A 72 -23.49 14.75 8.60
CA ALA A 72 -23.14 13.74 9.59
C ALA A 72 -23.88 12.42 9.32
N HIS A 73 -24.76 12.37 8.31
CA HIS A 73 -25.33 11.15 7.75
C HIS A 73 -24.45 10.47 6.70
N LYS A 74 -23.33 11.09 6.31
CA LYS A 74 -22.10 10.38 5.95
C LYS A 74 -21.10 10.55 7.08
N ALA A 75 -21.40 9.99 8.26
CA ALA A 75 -20.31 9.30 8.95
C ALA A 75 -19.66 8.44 7.87
N ASP A 76 -18.46 8.80 7.45
CA ASP A 76 -17.79 8.19 6.32
C ASP A 76 -17.64 6.71 6.66
N LEU A 77 -18.63 5.91 6.23
CA LEU A 77 -18.70 4.49 6.52
C LEU A 77 -17.44 3.84 5.98
N GLY A 78 -16.86 4.37 4.89
CA GLY A 78 -15.54 4.00 4.40
C GLY A 78 -14.49 4.19 5.49
N LYS A 79 -14.35 5.40 6.03
CA LYS A 79 -13.39 5.69 7.11
C LYS A 79 -13.61 4.82 8.36
N LEU A 80 -14.85 4.57 8.76
CA LEU A 80 -15.16 3.72 9.91
C LEU A 80 -14.84 2.23 9.64
N ILE A 81 -15.13 1.76 8.42
CA ILE A 81 -14.78 0.43 7.95
C ILE A 81 -13.26 0.28 7.88
N ASP A 82 -12.54 1.26 7.35
CA ASP A 82 -11.08 1.27 7.27
C ASP A 82 -10.44 1.17 8.66
N GLN A 83 -10.92 1.98 9.61
CA GLN A 83 -10.49 1.90 11.02
C GLN A 83 -10.78 0.53 11.64
N ARG A 84 -11.93 -0.08 11.30
CA ARG A 84 -12.29 -1.41 11.81
C ARG A 84 -11.43 -2.50 11.19
N ILE A 85 -11.13 -2.43 9.89
CA ILE A 85 -10.23 -3.34 9.19
C ILE A 85 -8.83 -3.26 9.80
N GLU A 86 -8.30 -2.05 9.98
CA GLU A 86 -6.98 -1.83 10.57
C GLU A 86 -6.88 -2.47 11.96
N ALA A 87 -7.88 -2.24 12.83
CA ALA A 87 -7.92 -2.83 14.15
C ALA A 87 -7.96 -4.37 14.13
N ILE A 88 -8.76 -4.97 13.23
CA ILE A 88 -8.86 -6.43 13.10
C ILE A 88 -7.54 -7.01 12.58
N VAL A 89 -6.89 -6.36 11.61
CA VAL A 89 -5.60 -6.81 11.07
C VAL A 89 -4.53 -6.82 12.15
N ILE A 90 -4.44 -5.76 12.96
CA ILE A 90 -3.49 -5.69 14.08
C ILE A 90 -3.76 -6.80 15.10
N GLU A 91 -5.03 -7.01 15.49
CA GLU A 91 -5.43 -8.05 16.43
C GLU A 91 -5.07 -9.46 15.91
N LYS A 92 -5.41 -9.76 14.65
CA LYS A 92 -5.12 -11.04 14.01
C LYS A 92 -3.60 -11.26 13.88
N LEU A 93 -2.85 -10.29 13.37
CA LEU A 93 -1.39 -10.41 13.26
C LEU A 93 -0.69 -10.53 14.63
N GLY A 94 -1.24 -9.92 15.68
CA GLY A 94 -0.78 -10.10 17.05
C GLY A 94 -0.95 -11.53 17.54
N ALA A 95 -2.11 -12.14 17.29
CA ALA A 95 -2.40 -13.53 17.66
C ALA A 95 -1.53 -14.55 16.90
N TRP A 96 -1.21 -14.30 15.61
CA TRP A 96 -0.36 -15.19 14.81
C TRP A 96 1.11 -15.14 15.25
N ARG A 97 1.54 -14.09 15.96
CA ARG A 97 2.91 -13.96 16.45
C ARG A 97 3.23 -14.90 17.63
N THR A 98 2.22 -15.51 18.25
CA THR A 98 2.40 -16.45 19.37
C THR A 98 2.32 -17.92 18.94
N GLU A 99 1.69 -18.22 17.80
CA GLU A 99 1.68 -19.58 17.24
C GLU A 99 2.65 -19.66 16.05
N THR A 100 3.88 -20.08 16.36
CA THR A 100 4.88 -20.57 15.40
C THR A 100 5.25 -19.62 14.27
N VAL A 101 6.06 -18.60 14.58
CA VAL A 101 6.99 -18.08 13.56
C VAL A 101 8.01 -19.19 13.32
N GLN A 102 7.83 -19.97 12.24
CA GLN A 102 8.96 -20.71 11.67
C GLN A 102 10.03 -19.68 11.32
N ASP A 103 11.18 -19.78 11.96
CA ASP A 103 12.35 -18.99 11.64
C ASP A 103 12.78 -19.33 10.21
N LEU A 104 12.36 -18.50 9.25
CA LEU A 104 12.64 -18.68 7.83
C LEU A 104 14.01 -18.11 7.41
N GLY A 105 14.82 -17.63 8.36
CA GLY A 105 16.15 -17.09 8.07
C GLY A 105 16.14 -15.81 7.21
N ALA A 106 17.29 -15.16 7.13
CA ALA A 106 17.48 -13.93 6.37
C ALA A 106 17.28 -14.19 4.86
N VAL A 107 16.19 -13.67 4.29
CA VAL A 107 15.81 -13.85 2.88
C VAL A 107 16.83 -13.24 1.88
N ASP A 108 17.78 -12.43 2.35
CA ASP A 108 18.79 -11.77 1.51
C ASP A 108 20.21 -12.35 1.61
N LEU A 109 20.43 -13.41 2.40
CA LEU A 109 21.69 -14.16 2.36
C LEU A 109 21.43 -15.49 1.67
N LYS A 110 21.96 -15.65 0.46
CA LYS A 110 22.04 -16.98 -0.17
C LYS A 110 22.76 -17.89 0.84
N PRO A 111 22.12 -18.94 1.39
CA PRO A 111 22.72 -19.75 2.43
C PRO A 111 24.03 -20.34 1.91
N GLU A 112 25.07 -20.39 2.75
CA GLU A 112 26.36 -20.95 2.35
C GLU A 112 26.19 -22.33 1.71
N PHE A 113 26.97 -22.61 0.68
CA PHE A 113 26.91 -23.90 -0.01
C PHE A 113 27.41 -25.02 0.93
N ASP A 114 26.49 -25.86 1.37
CA ASP A 114 26.78 -27.01 2.24
C ASP A 114 27.37 -28.18 1.43
N ILE A 115 28.70 -28.21 1.33
CA ILE A 115 29.47 -29.23 0.61
C ILE A 115 29.30 -30.61 1.25
N GLU A 116 29.23 -30.68 2.57
CA GLU A 116 29.15 -31.93 3.32
C GLU A 116 27.86 -32.69 3.00
N ARG A 117 26.74 -31.97 2.96
CA ARG A 117 25.47 -32.54 2.54
C ARG A 117 25.51 -33.09 1.12
N VAL A 118 26.20 -32.41 0.20
CA VAL A 118 26.29 -32.83 -1.21
C VAL A 118 27.17 -34.07 -1.37
N ILE A 119 28.31 -34.12 -0.70
CA ILE A 119 29.21 -35.29 -0.69
C ILE A 119 28.51 -36.50 -0.08
N LYS A 120 27.84 -36.35 1.07
CA LYS A 120 27.09 -37.46 1.69
C LYS A 120 25.95 -37.99 0.81
N LYS A 121 25.34 -37.12 0.00
CA LYS A 121 24.19 -37.49 -0.83
C LYS A 121 24.58 -38.19 -2.13
N TYR A 122 25.64 -37.74 -2.80
CA TYR A 122 25.96 -38.19 -4.15
C TYR A 122 27.30 -38.91 -4.26
N ASP A 123 28.20 -38.73 -3.28
CA ASP A 123 29.57 -39.23 -3.27
C ASP A 123 30.35 -39.04 -4.59
N ASP A 124 30.05 -37.95 -5.31
CA ASP A 124 30.60 -37.63 -6.61
C ASP A 124 31.25 -36.23 -6.56
N PRO A 125 32.58 -36.13 -6.76
CA PRO A 125 33.29 -34.86 -6.67
C PRO A 125 32.96 -33.91 -7.82
N GLN A 126 32.65 -34.42 -9.03
CA GLN A 126 32.30 -33.59 -10.18
C GLN A 126 30.95 -32.93 -9.96
N ARG A 127 29.99 -33.69 -9.42
CA ARG A 127 28.67 -33.19 -9.06
C ARG A 127 28.73 -32.16 -7.92
N ALA A 128 29.56 -32.41 -6.91
CA ALA A 128 29.78 -31.46 -5.81
C ALA A 128 30.33 -30.12 -6.31
N MET A 129 31.32 -30.16 -7.19
CA MET A 129 31.90 -28.94 -7.81
C MET A 129 30.90 -28.23 -8.72
N SER A 130 30.16 -28.96 -9.56
CA SER A 130 29.16 -28.38 -10.45
C SER A 130 28.04 -27.68 -9.67
N ASP A 131 27.55 -28.29 -8.59
CA ASP A 131 26.48 -27.71 -7.78
C ASP A 131 26.99 -26.48 -7.00
N TRP A 132 28.26 -26.50 -6.55
CA TRP A 132 28.88 -25.35 -5.88
C TRP A 132 29.03 -24.16 -6.85
N PHE A 133 29.57 -24.38 -8.04
CA PHE A 133 29.71 -23.32 -9.06
C PHE A 133 28.36 -22.76 -9.49
N ARG A 134 27.35 -23.62 -9.70
CA ARG A 134 25.98 -23.19 -10.01
C ARG A 134 25.38 -22.38 -8.87
N HIS A 135 25.65 -22.75 -7.62
CA HIS A 135 25.25 -21.98 -6.45
C HIS A 135 25.92 -20.60 -6.42
N GLU A 136 27.14 -20.44 -6.94
CA GLU A 136 27.78 -19.13 -7.09
C GLU A 136 27.39 -18.38 -8.39
N GLY A 137 26.53 -18.96 -9.23
CA GLY A 137 26.13 -18.38 -10.52
C GLY A 137 27.22 -18.45 -11.59
N ARG A 138 28.17 -19.40 -11.49
CA ARG A 138 29.27 -19.62 -12.42
C ARG A 138 29.18 -21.00 -13.07
N ASP A 139 29.85 -21.16 -14.21
CA ASP A 139 29.98 -22.45 -14.89
C ASP A 139 31.23 -23.20 -14.41
N TYR A 140 31.05 -24.49 -14.12
CA TYR A 140 32.15 -25.38 -13.74
C TYR A 140 32.88 -25.90 -15.00
N PRO A 141 34.20 -25.74 -15.11
CA PRO A 141 34.97 -26.28 -16.23
C PRO A 141 35.04 -27.81 -16.19
N GLN A 142 34.66 -28.48 -17.28
CA GLN A 142 34.45 -29.94 -17.35
C GLN A 142 35.73 -30.80 -17.12
N ASP A 143 36.93 -30.22 -17.19
CA ASP A 143 38.21 -30.95 -17.09
C ASP A 143 39.07 -30.57 -15.87
N TYR A 144 38.54 -29.76 -14.95
CA TYR A 144 39.34 -29.10 -13.91
C TYR A 144 39.03 -29.69 -12.54
N GLY A 145 39.72 -30.77 -12.17
CA GLY A 145 39.49 -31.43 -10.87
C GLY A 145 40.05 -32.84 -10.78
N VAL A 146 40.34 -33.47 -11.92
CA VAL A 146 40.77 -34.88 -12.00
C VAL A 146 42.05 -35.17 -11.18
N VAL A 147 42.89 -34.17 -10.91
CA VAL A 147 44.10 -34.33 -10.08
C VAL A 147 43.78 -34.36 -8.58
N PHE A 148 42.81 -33.57 -8.12
CA PHE A 148 42.43 -33.45 -6.71
C PHE A 148 41.61 -34.64 -6.22
N PHE A 149 40.93 -35.34 -7.14
CA PHE A 149 40.01 -36.43 -6.82
C PHE A 149 40.58 -37.82 -7.12
N ARG A 150 41.90 -37.93 -7.32
CA ARG A 150 42.54 -39.24 -7.49
C ARG A 150 42.49 -40.02 -6.18
N GLY A 151 41.92 -41.22 -6.22
CA GLY A 151 41.71 -42.03 -5.02
C GLY A 151 40.46 -41.64 -4.21
N TRP A 152 39.50 -40.93 -4.82
CA TRP A 152 38.26 -40.50 -4.16
C TRP A 152 37.55 -41.63 -3.38
N GLU A 153 37.52 -42.84 -3.93
CA GLU A 153 36.88 -44.00 -3.30
C GLU A 153 37.54 -44.42 -1.98
N THR A 154 38.82 -44.10 -1.79
CA THR A 154 39.58 -44.42 -0.57
C THR A 154 39.56 -43.30 0.46
N PHE A 155 39.02 -42.13 0.11
CA PHE A 155 39.00 -40.98 0.99
C PHE A 155 37.91 -41.13 2.06
N THR A 156 38.26 -40.72 3.27
CA THR A 156 37.29 -40.43 4.34
C THR A 156 36.45 -39.21 3.99
N ILE A 157 35.34 -39.00 4.70
CA ILE A 157 34.44 -37.84 4.46
C ILE A 157 35.19 -36.51 4.64
N GLU A 158 36.09 -36.43 5.62
CA GLU A 158 36.92 -35.24 5.86
C GLU A 158 37.90 -34.98 4.71
N GLU A 159 38.58 -36.02 4.22
CA GLU A 159 39.48 -35.90 3.07
C GLU A 159 38.74 -35.52 1.77
N LYS A 160 37.52 -36.05 1.58
CA LYS A 160 36.64 -35.68 0.46
C LYS A 160 36.26 -34.20 0.53
N LEU A 161 35.94 -33.68 1.71
CA LEU A 161 35.62 -32.27 1.94
C LEU A 161 36.81 -31.36 1.61
N ASP A 162 37.99 -31.74 2.12
CA ASP A 162 39.20 -30.95 1.92
C ASP A 162 39.65 -30.95 0.46
N ALA A 163 39.58 -32.10 -0.22
CA ALA A 163 39.88 -32.19 -1.66
C ALA A 163 38.97 -31.28 -2.52
N VAL A 164 37.67 -31.21 -2.21
CA VAL A 164 36.71 -30.35 -2.91
C VAL A 164 36.98 -28.86 -2.62
N ARG A 165 37.30 -28.51 -1.37
CA ARG A 165 37.68 -27.13 -0.99
C ARG A 165 38.99 -26.68 -1.66
N ASP A 166 39.99 -27.55 -1.71
CA ASP A 166 41.28 -27.25 -2.35
C ASP A 166 41.14 -27.10 -3.87
N ALA A 167 40.37 -27.98 -4.51
CA ALA A 167 40.04 -27.86 -5.93
C ALA A 167 39.35 -26.51 -6.21
N LYS A 168 38.36 -26.11 -5.39
CA LYS A 168 37.66 -24.81 -5.50
C LYS A 168 38.62 -23.64 -5.36
N LYS A 169 39.51 -23.67 -4.36
CA LYS A 169 40.49 -22.61 -4.09
C LYS A 169 41.47 -22.41 -5.24
N VAL A 170 41.95 -23.50 -5.85
CA VAL A 170 42.83 -23.42 -7.02
C VAL A 170 42.07 -22.88 -8.23
N LEU A 171 40.85 -23.34 -8.45
CA LEU A 171 39.99 -22.87 -9.53
C LEU A 171 39.70 -21.36 -9.44
N ASP A 172 39.28 -20.87 -8.28
CA ASP A 172 39.01 -19.44 -8.08
C ASP A 172 40.26 -18.58 -8.35
N ARG A 173 41.46 -19.07 -7.97
CA ARG A 173 42.72 -18.37 -8.25
C ARG A 173 43.07 -18.35 -9.74
N THR A 174 42.77 -19.42 -10.46
CA THR A 174 43.09 -19.56 -11.88
C THR A 174 42.10 -18.83 -12.78
N LEU A 175 40.81 -18.86 -12.46
CA LEU A 175 39.75 -18.16 -13.19
C LEU A 175 39.78 -16.64 -12.98
N LYS A 176 40.25 -16.16 -11.82
CA LYS A 176 40.40 -14.73 -11.53
C LYS A 176 41.62 -14.08 -12.22
N LYS A 177 42.54 -14.89 -12.76
CA LYS A 177 43.75 -14.44 -13.49
C LYS A 177 43.57 -14.41 -15.01
N LYS A 178 42.44 -14.88 -15.53
CA LYS A 178 42.04 -14.79 -16.93
C LYS A 178 41.12 -13.59 -17.12
#